data_AF-A0A7W0MZV1-F1
#
_entry.id   AF-A0A7W0MZV1-F1
#
_cell.length_a   1.000
_cell.length_b   1.000
_cell.length_c   1.000
_cell.angle_alpha   90.00
_cell.angle_beta   90.00
_cell.angle_gamma   90.00
#
_symmetry.space_group_name_H-M   'P 1'
#
loop_
_entity.id
_entity.type
_entity.pdbx_description
1 polymer ?
#
loop_
_entity_poly.entity_id
_entity_poly.type
_entity_poly.pdbx_seq_one_letter_code
_entity_poly.pdbx_strand_id
1 'polypeptide(L)'
;MSATQGCSRCGTPLPVADGYVTWCHECGWNLRPVEQDGTAQGRLHRLYDAAGRRVGNRMASRLRSADRLLPSWTPAKVAAHGIAFGVYGFTAALFAGGLWLAAGAFPNPAALVAAALMLGVAILMRPRFGRPSAEGAVDRSSAPRLLALIDEVASALGTPPVHIVQIDEEYNASWAVVGLRRRRVLRLGLPLLAVLDPQERVAVIAHELAHGRNGDARRGFFVGSAVRGLGELYGVVRPEGRIDYDSYFGIFERIVNVILYVVSRPAMWLLLVELHLL
;
A
#
# COMPACT_ATOMS: atom_id res chain seq x y z
N MET A 1 18.91 24.15 -21.02
CA MET A 1 20.38 24.06 -21.10
C MET A 1 20.85 23.58 -19.74
N SER A 2 21.34 22.34 -19.63
CA SER A 2 21.82 21.83 -18.34
C SER A 2 23.09 22.59 -17.97
N ALA A 3 23.11 23.22 -16.79
CA ALA A 3 24.30 23.87 -16.28
C ALA A 3 25.37 22.80 -16.01
N THR A 4 26.65 23.12 -16.25
CA THR A 4 27.76 22.20 -16.02
C THR A 4 28.67 22.81 -14.97
N GLN A 5 29.06 22.04 -13.96
CA GLN A 5 30.03 22.47 -12.94
C GLN A 5 31.22 21.51 -12.90
N GLY A 6 32.41 22.03 -12.63
CA GLY A 6 33.57 21.18 -12.36
C GLY A 6 33.44 20.47 -11.02
N CYS A 7 33.74 19.17 -10.97
CA CYS A 7 33.84 18.47 -9.70
C CYS A 7 34.91 19.13 -8.81
N SER A 8 34.55 19.51 -7.60
CA SER A 8 35.48 20.19 -6.67
C SER A 8 36.67 19.33 -6.23
N ARG A 9 36.63 18.01 -6.44
CA ARG A 9 37.70 17.08 -6.05
C ARG A 9 38.62 16.67 -7.20
N CYS A 10 38.07 16.40 -8.38
CA CYS A 10 38.84 15.86 -9.53
C CYS A 10 38.73 16.69 -10.80
N GLY A 11 37.93 17.76 -10.81
CA GLY A 11 37.78 18.64 -11.96
C GLY A 11 36.88 18.13 -13.08
N THR A 12 36.43 16.86 -13.05
CA THR A 12 35.55 16.30 -14.08
C THR A 12 34.28 17.15 -14.25
N PRO A 13 33.88 17.51 -15.48
CA PRO A 13 32.66 18.26 -15.72
C PRO A 13 31.42 17.43 -15.36
N LEU A 14 30.56 17.97 -14.50
CA LEU A 14 29.34 17.32 -14.01
C LEU A 14 28.10 18.07 -14.49
N PRO A 15 27.09 17.37 -15.02
CA PRO A 15 25.80 17.97 -15.30
C PRO A 15 25.09 18.34 -13.99
N VAL A 16 24.63 19.58 -13.90
CA VAL A 16 23.80 20.09 -12.80
C VAL A 16 22.35 20.13 -13.27
N ALA A 17 21.49 19.43 -12.55
CA ALA A 17 20.05 19.50 -12.70
C ALA A 17 19.45 20.11 -11.43
N ASP A 18 18.71 21.20 -11.59
CA ASP A 18 18.06 21.87 -10.45
C ASP A 18 17.13 20.89 -9.71
N GLY A 19 17.24 20.88 -8.38
CA GLY A 19 16.49 19.97 -7.51
C GLY A 19 17.14 18.60 -7.27
N TYR A 20 18.25 18.27 -7.94
CA TYR A 20 18.95 17.00 -7.76
C TYR A 20 20.35 17.19 -7.16
N VAL A 21 20.75 16.24 -6.30
CA VAL A 21 22.10 16.22 -5.72
C VAL A 21 23.11 15.89 -6.82
N THR A 22 24.01 16.82 -7.12
CA THR A 22 25.08 16.58 -8.11
C THR A 22 26.22 15.79 -7.48
N TRP A 23 26.59 14.65 -8.05
CA TRP A 23 27.69 13.80 -7.58
C TRP A 23 28.62 13.42 -8.73
N CYS A 24 29.86 13.08 -8.40
CA CYS A 24 30.89 12.72 -9.38
C CYS A 24 31.01 11.21 -9.55
N HIS A 25 30.86 10.73 -10.79
CA HIS A 25 31.03 9.32 -11.13
C HIS A 25 32.50 8.86 -11.12
N GLU A 26 33.44 9.76 -11.40
CA GLU A 26 34.87 9.44 -11.49
C GLU A 26 35.50 9.22 -10.10
N CYS A 27 35.30 10.18 -9.17
CA CYS A 27 35.97 10.20 -7.88
C CYS A 27 35.04 9.98 -6.67
N GLY A 28 33.73 9.79 -6.92
CA GLY A 28 32.72 9.57 -5.89
C GLY A 28 32.41 10.81 -5.03
N TRP A 29 32.79 12.02 -5.46
CA TRP A 29 32.47 13.24 -4.74
C TRP A 29 30.95 13.42 -4.63
N ASN A 30 30.47 13.79 -3.43
CA ASN A 30 29.05 13.95 -3.09
C ASN A 30 28.17 12.70 -3.28
N LEU A 31 28.79 11.50 -3.35
CA LEU A 31 28.07 10.23 -3.43
C LEU A 31 27.51 9.79 -2.06
N ARG A 32 28.16 10.22 -0.97
CA ARG A 32 27.66 9.98 0.38
C ARG A 32 26.77 11.16 0.78
N PRO A 33 25.56 10.91 1.31
CA PRO A 33 24.78 11.97 1.94
C PRO A 33 25.65 12.65 2.99
N VAL A 34 25.60 13.99 3.04
CA VAL A 34 26.18 14.73 4.17
C VAL A 34 25.55 14.17 5.44
N GLU A 35 26.36 13.59 6.31
CA GLU A 35 25.91 13.16 7.63
C GLU A 35 25.37 14.42 8.32
N GLN A 36 24.08 14.45 8.66
CA GLN A 36 23.53 15.57 9.40
C GLN A 36 24.17 15.57 10.78
N ASP A 37 25.16 16.44 10.97
CA ASP A 37 25.83 16.62 12.26
C ASP A 37 24.81 17.10 13.31
N GLY A 38 24.43 16.19 14.19
CA GLY A 38 24.24 16.51 15.60
C GLY A 38 23.07 17.41 16.00
N THR A 39 21.84 17.17 15.53
CA THR A 39 20.70 17.47 16.42
C THR A 39 20.68 16.39 17.50
N ALA A 40 20.49 16.75 18.76
CA ALA A 40 20.49 15.82 19.90
C ALA A 40 19.30 14.86 19.82
N GLN A 41 19.38 13.90 18.91
CA GLN A 41 18.32 12.96 18.62
C GLN A 41 18.29 11.93 19.76
N GLY A 42 17.10 11.80 20.37
CA GLY A 42 16.87 10.95 21.53
C GLY A 42 17.29 9.49 21.30
N ARG A 43 17.40 8.71 22.38
CA ARG A 43 17.78 7.29 22.35
C ARG A 43 16.97 6.47 21.33
N LEU A 44 15.71 6.83 21.12
CA LEU A 44 14.80 6.19 20.16
C LEU A 44 15.29 6.34 18.70
N HIS A 45 15.79 7.51 18.30
CA HIS A 45 16.26 7.75 16.94
C HIS A 45 17.52 6.93 16.64
N ARG A 46 18.47 6.90 17.60
CA ARG A 46 19.67 6.06 17.47
C ARG A 46 19.33 4.57 17.37
N LEU A 47 18.31 4.11 18.11
CA LEU A 47 17.79 2.76 17.99
C LEU A 47 17.18 2.51 16.61
N TYR A 48 16.38 3.47 16.11
CA TYR A 48 15.76 3.42 14.79
C TYR A 48 16.81 3.35 13.67
N ASP A 49 17.84 4.21 13.70
CA ASP A 49 18.93 4.19 12.72
C ASP A 49 19.74 2.90 12.78
N ALA A 50 20.02 2.39 13.99
CA ALA A 50 20.69 1.12 14.16
C ALA A 50 19.86 -0.05 13.60
N ALA A 51 18.54 -0.04 13.83
CA ALA A 51 17.62 -1.01 13.25
C ALA A 51 17.56 -0.90 11.72
N GLY A 52 17.43 0.32 11.19
CA GLY A 52 17.40 0.62 9.76
C GLY A 52 18.66 0.15 9.04
N ARG A 53 19.84 0.45 9.59
CA ARG A 53 21.12 -0.03 9.04
C ARG A 53 21.22 -1.55 9.06
N ARG A 54 20.79 -2.23 10.14
CA ARG A 54 20.80 -3.70 10.19
C ARG A 54 19.86 -4.31 9.15
N VAL A 55 18.63 -3.79 9.05
CA VAL A 55 17.64 -4.27 8.07
C VAL A 55 18.13 -4.02 6.65
N GLY A 56 18.64 -2.82 6.37
CA GLY A 56 19.19 -2.44 5.07
C GLY A 56 20.40 -3.30 4.67
N ASN A 57 21.36 -3.50 5.57
CA ASN A 57 22.52 -4.35 5.29
C ASN A 57 22.13 -5.81 5.04
N ARG A 58 21.13 -6.33 5.78
CA ARG A 58 20.60 -7.68 5.56
C ARG A 58 19.87 -7.81 4.23
N MET A 59 19.16 -6.77 3.79
CA MET A 59 18.51 -6.74 2.48
C MET A 59 19.57 -6.67 1.36
N ALA A 60 20.56 -5.79 1.50
CA ALA A 60 21.65 -5.65 0.54
C ALA A 60 22.48 -6.93 0.40
N SER A 61 22.80 -7.61 1.50
CA SER A 61 23.51 -8.89 1.44
C SER A 61 22.70 -9.97 0.72
N ARG A 62 21.40 -10.06 1.00
CA ARG A 62 20.49 -10.98 0.31
C ARG A 62 20.41 -10.71 -1.19
N LEU A 63 20.31 -9.44 -1.59
CA LEU A 63 20.27 -9.05 -3.01
C LEU A 63 21.57 -9.41 -3.72
N ARG A 64 22.73 -9.23 -3.06
CA ARG A 64 24.04 -9.58 -3.62
C ARG A 64 24.25 -11.09 -3.75
N SER A 65 23.70 -11.88 -2.84
CA SER A 65 23.85 -13.34 -2.82
C SER A 65 22.74 -14.09 -3.57
N ALA A 66 21.69 -13.39 -4.04
CA ALA A 66 20.55 -14.05 -4.66
C ALA A 66 20.80 -14.35 -6.13
N ASP A 67 20.89 -15.63 -6.47
CA ASP A 67 20.95 -16.07 -7.87
C ASP A 67 19.64 -15.78 -8.63
N ARG A 68 18.51 -15.72 -7.90
CA ARG A 68 17.19 -15.39 -8.45
C ARG A 68 16.37 -14.56 -7.45
N LEU A 69 15.81 -13.44 -7.93
CA LEU A 69 14.97 -12.53 -7.15
C LEU A 69 13.49 -12.98 -7.14
N LEU A 70 13.23 -14.24 -6.76
CA LEU A 70 11.87 -14.74 -6.62
C LEU A 70 11.28 -14.38 -5.25
N PRO A 71 9.95 -14.21 -5.15
CA PRO A 71 9.31 -13.93 -3.86
C PRO A 71 9.51 -15.12 -2.92
N SER A 72 10.05 -14.86 -1.74
CA SER A 72 10.15 -15.84 -0.67
C SER A 72 9.26 -15.46 0.52
N TRP A 73 8.98 -16.44 1.38
CA TRP A 73 8.35 -16.21 2.67
C TRP A 73 9.37 -15.58 3.62
N THR A 74 9.26 -14.27 3.80
CA THR A 74 10.04 -13.54 4.79
C THR A 74 9.31 -13.52 6.13
N PRO A 75 10.02 -13.37 7.26
CA PRO A 75 9.37 -13.19 8.56
C PRO A 75 8.38 -12.03 8.57
N ALA A 76 8.65 -10.98 7.80
CA ALA A 76 7.73 -9.85 7.62
C ALA A 76 6.43 -10.26 6.92
N LYS A 77 6.49 -11.09 5.86
CA LYS A 77 5.28 -11.64 5.22
C LYS A 77 4.50 -12.55 6.17
N VAL A 78 5.18 -13.35 6.99
CA VAL A 78 4.52 -14.19 8.00
C VAL A 78 3.82 -13.31 9.04
N ALA A 79 4.48 -12.27 9.54
CA ALA A 79 3.89 -11.32 10.47
C ALA A 79 2.67 -10.61 9.86
N ALA A 80 2.75 -10.16 8.60
CA ALA A 80 1.63 -9.55 7.89
C ALA A 80 0.43 -10.50 7.75
N HIS A 81 0.66 -11.79 7.46
CA HIS A 81 -0.42 -12.79 7.45
C HIS A 81 -1.00 -13.02 8.85
N GLY A 82 -0.16 -13.07 9.89
CA GLY A 82 -0.61 -13.18 11.28
C GLY A 82 -1.49 -12.00 11.71
N ILE A 83 -1.11 -10.78 11.34
CA ILE A 83 -1.91 -9.56 11.55
C ILE A 83 -3.25 -9.69 10.82
N ALA A 84 -3.23 -10.09 9.55
CA ALA A 84 -4.45 -10.26 8.75
C ALA A 84 -5.40 -11.31 9.38
N PHE A 85 -4.88 -12.44 9.87
CA PHE A 85 -5.67 -13.42 10.63
C PHE A 85 -6.30 -12.81 11.88
N GLY A 86 -5.54 -12.00 12.62
CA GLY A 86 -6.06 -11.27 13.79
C GLY A 86 -7.20 -10.33 13.44
N VAL A 87 -7.06 -9.56 12.35
CA VAL A 87 -8.11 -8.65 11.85
C VAL A 87 -9.37 -9.42 11.49
N TYR A 88 -9.27 -10.52 10.75
CA TYR A 88 -10.45 -11.32 10.41
C TYR A 88 -11.07 -12.00 11.63
N GLY A 89 -10.26 -12.47 12.58
CA GLY A 89 -10.74 -13.01 13.85
C GLY A 89 -11.54 -11.99 14.64
N PHE A 90 -11.04 -10.74 14.71
CA PHE A 90 -11.75 -9.63 15.32
C PHE A 90 -13.06 -9.30 14.60
N THR A 91 -13.06 -9.19 13.27
CA THR A 91 -14.27 -8.95 12.47
C THR A 91 -15.31 -10.06 12.66
N ALA A 92 -14.88 -11.34 12.69
CA ALA A 92 -15.77 -12.48 12.92
C ALA A 92 -16.37 -12.47 14.34
N ALA A 93 -15.56 -12.12 15.36
CA ALA A 93 -16.03 -11.98 16.73
C ALA A 93 -17.07 -10.87 16.88
N LEU A 94 -16.86 -9.71 16.24
CA LEU A 94 -17.85 -8.63 16.20
C LEU A 94 -19.16 -9.08 15.54
N PHE A 95 -19.08 -9.79 14.42
CA PHE A 95 -20.25 -10.27 13.71
C PHE A 95 -21.04 -11.30 14.55
N ALA A 96 -20.37 -12.33 15.06
CA ALA A 96 -20.99 -13.38 15.87
C ALA A 96 -21.54 -12.84 17.19
N GLY A 97 -20.78 -11.98 17.88
CA GLY A 97 -21.22 -11.34 19.12
C GLY A 97 -22.41 -10.41 18.90
N GLY A 98 -22.42 -9.66 17.80
CA GLY A 98 -23.56 -8.81 17.42
C GLY A 98 -24.83 -9.62 17.16
N LEU A 99 -24.74 -10.74 16.42
CA LEU A 99 -25.88 -11.64 16.21
C LEU A 99 -26.37 -12.28 17.52
N TRP A 100 -25.44 -12.72 18.36
CA TRP A 100 -25.77 -13.32 19.67
C TRP A 100 -26.49 -12.32 20.58
N LEU A 101 -26.01 -11.08 20.67
CA LEU A 101 -26.67 -10.02 21.44
C LEU A 101 -28.05 -9.67 20.87
N ALA A 102 -28.18 -9.56 19.55
CA ALA A 102 -29.45 -9.27 18.91
C ALA A 102 -30.52 -10.34 19.19
N ALA A 103 -30.12 -11.62 19.19
CA ALA A 103 -31.01 -12.74 19.43
C ALA A 103 -31.30 -12.99 20.91
N GLY A 104 -30.29 -12.87 21.78
CA GLY A 104 -30.39 -13.26 23.20
C GLY A 104 -30.89 -12.18 24.14
N ALA A 105 -30.79 -10.91 23.76
CA ALA A 105 -31.12 -9.78 24.64
C ALA A 105 -32.37 -9.00 24.22
N PHE A 106 -33.15 -9.51 23.26
CA PHE A 106 -34.41 -8.87 22.87
C PHE A 106 -35.42 -8.90 24.06
N PRO A 107 -36.13 -7.80 24.38
CA PRO A 107 -36.20 -6.51 23.69
C PRO A 107 -35.33 -5.38 24.30
N ASN A 108 -34.24 -5.68 25.02
CA ASN A 108 -33.40 -4.65 25.65
C ASN A 108 -32.83 -3.66 24.61
N PRO A 109 -33.24 -2.38 24.61
CA PRO A 109 -32.86 -1.42 23.58
C PRO A 109 -31.35 -1.14 23.58
N ALA A 110 -30.71 -1.11 24.75
CA ALA A 110 -29.27 -0.88 24.84
C ALA A 110 -28.47 -2.02 24.20
N ALA A 111 -28.92 -3.27 24.38
CA ALA A 111 -28.30 -4.44 23.76
C ALA A 111 -28.49 -4.46 22.24
N LEU A 112 -29.65 -4.02 21.74
CA LEU A 112 -29.91 -3.88 20.31
C LEU A 112 -29.03 -2.80 19.67
N VAL A 113 -28.81 -1.67 20.34
CA VAL A 113 -27.88 -0.63 19.89
C VAL A 113 -26.44 -1.16 19.84
N ALA A 114 -25.99 -1.85 20.89
CA ALA A 114 -24.65 -2.46 20.91
C ALA A 114 -24.49 -3.51 19.79
N ALA A 115 -25.49 -4.36 19.57
CA ALA A 115 -25.51 -5.34 18.49
C ALA A 115 -25.43 -4.66 17.10
N ALA A 116 -26.21 -3.60 16.88
CA ALA A 116 -26.19 -2.84 15.63
C ALA A 116 -24.83 -2.20 15.36
N LEU A 117 -24.18 -1.64 16.40
CA LEU A 117 -22.83 -1.08 16.28
C LEU A 117 -21.79 -2.16 15.93
N MET A 118 -21.82 -3.31 16.62
CA MET A 118 -20.91 -4.43 16.34
C MET A 118 -21.08 -4.96 14.91
N LEU A 119 -22.31 -5.16 14.47
CA LEU A 119 -22.62 -5.61 13.11
C LEU A 119 -22.24 -4.55 12.07
N GLY A 120 -22.49 -3.26 12.35
CA GLY A 120 -22.11 -2.15 11.48
C GLY A 120 -20.60 -2.10 11.25
N VAL A 121 -19.80 -2.21 12.32
CA VAL A 121 -18.34 -2.26 12.22
C VAL A 121 -17.88 -3.53 11.48
N ALA A 122 -18.46 -4.69 11.76
CA ALA A 122 -18.11 -5.92 11.05
C ALA A 122 -18.41 -5.84 9.54
N ILE A 123 -19.54 -5.24 9.17
CA ILE A 123 -19.94 -5.01 7.78
C ILE A 123 -19.00 -4.00 7.11
N LEU A 124 -18.59 -2.95 7.82
CA LEU A 124 -17.64 -1.95 7.33
C LEU A 124 -16.28 -2.57 7.01
N MET A 125 -15.76 -3.39 7.92
CA MET A 125 -14.46 -4.07 7.80
C MET A 125 -14.46 -5.26 6.82
N ARG A 126 -15.61 -5.62 6.24
CA ARG A 126 -15.73 -6.82 5.40
C ARG A 126 -14.81 -6.77 4.17
N PRO A 127 -14.20 -7.90 3.77
CA PRO A 127 -13.36 -7.94 2.58
C PRO A 127 -14.16 -7.59 1.32
N ARG A 128 -13.69 -6.57 0.58
CA ARG A 128 -14.29 -6.13 -0.69
C ARG A 128 -13.53 -6.76 -1.85
N PHE A 129 -14.13 -7.75 -2.49
CA PHE A 129 -13.55 -8.45 -3.64
C PHE A 129 -13.43 -7.58 -4.90
N GLY A 130 -14.14 -6.46 -4.96
CA GLY A 130 -14.31 -5.69 -6.20
C GLY A 130 -15.12 -6.47 -7.23
N ARG A 131 -15.58 -5.77 -8.27
CA ARG A 131 -16.22 -6.39 -9.42
C ARG A 131 -15.45 -5.99 -10.67
N PRO A 132 -15.19 -6.94 -11.59
CA PRO A 132 -14.69 -6.56 -12.91
C PRO A 132 -15.76 -5.69 -13.58
N SER A 133 -15.39 -4.47 -13.97
CA SER A 133 -16.28 -3.62 -14.77
C SER A 133 -16.13 -3.99 -16.25
N ALA A 134 -17.25 -3.98 -16.98
CA ALA A 134 -17.21 -4.08 -18.44
C ALA A 134 -16.89 -2.73 -19.08
N GLU A 135 -17.04 -1.64 -18.32
CA GLU A 135 -16.73 -0.28 -18.78
C GLU A 135 -15.24 -0.14 -19.06
N GLY A 136 -14.92 0.47 -20.20
CA GLY A 136 -13.54 0.60 -20.69
C GLY A 136 -12.87 -0.72 -21.05
N ALA A 137 -13.54 -1.87 -20.96
CA ALA A 137 -12.94 -3.16 -21.26
C ALA A 137 -12.63 -3.27 -22.76
N VAL A 138 -11.37 -3.59 -23.06
CA VAL A 138 -10.87 -3.72 -24.43
C VAL A 138 -10.92 -5.18 -24.84
N ASP A 139 -11.60 -5.45 -25.95
CA ASP A 139 -11.60 -6.76 -26.57
C ASP A 139 -10.41 -6.92 -27.52
N ARG A 140 -10.03 -8.17 -27.77
CA ARG A 140 -8.93 -8.49 -28.68
C ARG A 140 -9.23 -8.07 -30.12
N SER A 141 -10.51 -8.00 -30.50
CA SER A 141 -10.92 -7.46 -31.80
C SER A 141 -10.68 -5.94 -31.92
N SER A 142 -10.82 -5.18 -30.84
CA SER A 142 -10.72 -3.71 -30.89
C SER A 142 -9.28 -3.20 -30.75
N ALA A 143 -8.41 -3.90 -30.02
CA ALA A 143 -7.00 -3.53 -29.89
C ALA A 143 -6.04 -4.73 -29.97
N PRO A 144 -5.96 -5.45 -31.11
CA PRO A 144 -5.18 -6.68 -31.23
C PRO A 144 -3.69 -6.49 -30.96
N ARG A 145 -3.11 -5.36 -31.42
CA ARG A 145 -1.69 -5.04 -31.21
C ARG A 145 -1.35 -4.78 -29.74
N LEU A 146 -2.23 -4.09 -29.01
CA LEU A 146 -2.03 -3.79 -27.59
C LEU A 146 -2.10 -5.08 -26.77
N LEU A 147 -3.11 -5.92 -27.00
CA LEU A 147 -3.25 -7.17 -26.27
C LEU A 147 -2.12 -8.15 -26.61
N ALA A 148 -1.65 -8.20 -27.85
CA ALA A 148 -0.46 -8.98 -28.22
C ALA A 148 0.78 -8.50 -27.48
N LEU A 149 1.02 -7.19 -27.41
CA LEU A 149 2.14 -6.63 -26.66
C LEU A 149 2.06 -6.98 -25.17
N ILE A 150 0.88 -6.88 -24.56
CA ILE A 150 0.67 -7.25 -23.14
C ILE A 150 0.98 -8.72 -22.91
N ASP A 151 0.57 -9.61 -23.82
CA ASP A 151 0.85 -11.04 -23.73
C ASP A 151 2.35 -11.35 -23.92
N GLU A 152 3.02 -10.66 -24.85
CA GLU A 152 4.47 -10.77 -25.06
C GLU A 152 5.24 -10.34 -23.80
N VAL A 153 4.88 -9.20 -23.21
CA VAL A 153 5.49 -8.71 -21.96
C VAL A 153 5.20 -9.68 -20.81
N ALA A 154 3.97 -10.19 -20.68
CA ALA A 154 3.62 -11.17 -19.66
C ALA A 154 4.44 -12.47 -19.81
N SER A 155 4.60 -12.95 -21.04
CA SER A 155 5.43 -14.11 -21.37
C SER A 155 6.90 -13.87 -21.01
N ALA A 156 7.46 -12.73 -21.43
CA ALA A 156 8.84 -12.35 -21.12
C ALA A 156 9.10 -12.23 -19.61
N LEU A 157 8.12 -11.74 -18.85
CA LEU A 157 8.19 -11.65 -17.39
C LEU A 157 7.87 -12.96 -16.66
N GLY A 158 7.34 -13.97 -17.36
CA GLY A 158 6.85 -15.20 -16.75
C GLY A 158 5.65 -14.99 -15.82
N THR A 159 4.78 -14.03 -16.13
CA THR A 159 3.58 -13.74 -15.35
C THR A 159 2.33 -14.38 -15.97
N PRO A 160 1.31 -14.72 -15.16
CA PRO A 160 0.06 -15.23 -15.69
C PRO A 160 -0.63 -14.19 -16.59
N PRO A 161 -1.32 -14.61 -17.68
CA PRO A 161 -1.94 -13.69 -18.62
C PRO A 161 -3.00 -12.83 -17.95
N VAL A 162 -3.13 -11.58 -18.41
CA VAL A 162 -4.17 -10.66 -17.97
C VAL A 162 -5.53 -11.16 -18.45
N HIS A 163 -6.55 -11.07 -17.59
CA HIS A 163 -7.89 -11.52 -17.97
C HIS A 163 -8.73 -10.41 -18.59
N ILE A 164 -8.53 -9.16 -18.13
CA ILE A 164 -9.29 -8.00 -18.56
C ILE A 164 -8.30 -6.83 -18.69
N VAL A 165 -8.29 -6.20 -19.86
CA VAL A 165 -7.59 -4.92 -20.07
C VAL A 165 -8.65 -3.84 -20.12
N GLN A 166 -8.49 -2.78 -19.33
CA GLN A 166 -9.38 -1.62 -19.30
C GLN A 166 -8.63 -0.37 -19.72
N ILE A 167 -9.26 0.48 -20.51
CA ILE A 167 -8.80 1.84 -20.79
C ILE A 167 -9.75 2.80 -20.10
N ASP A 168 -9.19 3.73 -19.34
CA ASP A 168 -9.92 4.77 -18.61
C ASP A 168 -9.31 6.16 -18.85
N GLU A 169 -9.90 7.17 -18.23
CA GLU A 169 -9.52 8.58 -18.37
C GLU A 169 -8.50 9.03 -17.31
N GLU A 170 -7.98 8.13 -16.47
CA GLU A 170 -7.01 8.47 -15.44
C GLU A 170 -5.62 8.68 -16.04
N TYR A 171 -4.82 9.59 -15.47
CA TYR A 171 -3.39 9.66 -15.78
C TYR A 171 -2.62 8.61 -14.97
N ASN A 172 -2.90 7.33 -15.22
CA ASN A 172 -2.41 6.24 -14.38
C ASN A 172 -2.33 4.90 -15.15
N ALA A 173 -1.55 3.96 -14.64
CA ALA A 173 -1.61 2.56 -15.00
C ALA A 173 -1.70 1.73 -13.72
N SER A 174 -2.52 0.69 -13.71
CA SER A 174 -2.66 -0.14 -12.50
C SER A 174 -2.94 -1.61 -12.80
N TRP A 175 -2.38 -2.48 -11.98
CA TRP A 175 -2.69 -3.91 -11.97
C TRP A 175 -3.41 -4.33 -10.69
N ALA A 176 -4.49 -5.10 -10.83
CA ALA A 176 -5.27 -5.60 -9.71
C ALA A 176 -5.82 -7.01 -9.92
N VAL A 177 -6.15 -7.69 -8.82
CA VAL A 177 -6.90 -8.95 -8.81
C VAL A 177 -8.26 -8.72 -8.17
N VAL A 178 -9.33 -8.95 -8.94
CA VAL A 178 -10.71 -8.66 -8.50
C VAL A 178 -11.64 -9.87 -8.63
N GLY A 179 -12.71 -9.83 -7.85
CA GLY A 179 -13.77 -10.83 -7.82
C GLY A 179 -13.35 -12.16 -7.17
N LEU A 180 -14.35 -12.98 -6.86
CA LEU A 180 -14.15 -14.30 -6.25
C LEU A 180 -13.34 -15.25 -7.15
N ARG A 181 -13.44 -15.08 -8.48
CA ARG A 181 -12.66 -15.82 -9.49
C ARG A 181 -11.23 -15.29 -9.68
N ARG A 182 -10.79 -14.31 -8.88
CA ARG A 182 -9.43 -13.73 -8.92
C ARG A 182 -9.00 -13.31 -10.33
N ARG A 183 -9.87 -12.57 -11.03
CA ARG A 183 -9.60 -12.05 -12.37
C ARG A 183 -8.54 -10.96 -12.29
N ARG A 184 -7.53 -11.04 -13.17
CA ARG A 184 -6.41 -10.08 -13.25
C ARG A 184 -6.81 -8.97 -14.21
N VAL A 185 -6.83 -7.75 -13.72
CA VAL A 185 -7.24 -6.56 -14.46
C VAL A 185 -6.04 -5.65 -14.61
N LEU A 186 -5.72 -5.28 -15.83
CA LEU A 186 -4.75 -4.22 -16.15
C LEU A 186 -5.55 -3.00 -16.62
N ARG A 187 -5.41 -1.87 -15.92
CA ARG A 187 -6.00 -0.60 -16.32
C ARG A 187 -4.92 0.30 -16.88
N LEU A 188 -5.19 0.90 -18.03
CA LEU A 188 -4.30 1.79 -18.73
C LEU A 188 -5.02 3.08 -19.05
N GLY A 189 -4.61 4.16 -18.39
CA GLY A 189 -5.10 5.49 -18.65
C GLY A 189 -4.77 5.96 -20.05
N LEU A 190 -5.79 6.34 -20.83
CA LEU A 190 -5.59 6.86 -22.19
C LEU A 190 -4.69 8.11 -22.21
N PRO A 191 -4.85 9.11 -21.30
CA PRO A 191 -3.96 10.26 -21.23
C PRO A 191 -2.51 9.88 -20.97
N LEU A 192 -2.26 8.87 -20.11
CA LEU A 192 -0.92 8.38 -19.83
C LEU A 192 -0.31 7.71 -21.07
N LEU A 193 -1.05 6.83 -21.74
CA LEU A 193 -0.56 6.18 -22.96
C LEU A 193 -0.28 7.19 -24.08
N ALA A 194 -1.03 8.29 -24.16
CA ALA A 194 -0.89 9.29 -25.21
C ALA A 194 0.42 10.08 -25.12
N VAL A 195 0.93 10.33 -23.90
CA VAL A 195 2.16 11.12 -23.70
C VAL A 195 3.44 10.27 -23.72
N LEU A 196 3.32 8.96 -23.50
CA LEU A 196 4.48 8.06 -23.43
C LEU A 196 4.93 7.64 -24.83
N ASP A 197 6.24 7.59 -25.01
CA ASP A 197 6.89 6.99 -26.18
C ASP A 197 6.67 5.46 -26.22
N PRO A 198 6.84 4.81 -27.39
CA PRO A 198 6.57 3.37 -27.52
C PRO A 198 7.29 2.49 -26.49
N GLN A 199 8.58 2.75 -26.22
CA GLN A 199 9.34 1.98 -25.22
C GLN A 199 8.93 2.30 -23.79
N GLU A 200 8.52 3.53 -23.51
CA GLU A 200 8.04 3.92 -22.20
C GLU A 200 6.70 3.23 -21.87
N ARG A 201 5.82 3.06 -22.87
CA ARG A 201 4.59 2.25 -22.72
C ARG A 201 4.91 0.82 -22.35
N VAL A 202 5.89 0.21 -23.01
CA VAL A 202 6.35 -1.16 -22.68
C VAL A 202 6.88 -1.21 -21.25
N ALA A 203 7.69 -0.22 -20.86
CA ALA A 203 8.24 -0.14 -19.51
C ALA A 203 7.15 -0.03 -18.43
N VAL A 204 6.13 0.80 -18.65
CA VAL A 204 4.99 0.95 -17.72
C VAL A 204 4.17 -0.33 -17.65
N ILE A 205 3.85 -0.96 -18.80
CA ILE A 205 3.13 -2.25 -18.82
C ILE A 205 3.93 -3.32 -18.08
N ALA A 206 5.23 -3.41 -18.33
CA ALA A 206 6.11 -4.36 -17.67
C ALA A 206 6.17 -4.11 -16.16
N HIS A 207 6.24 -2.85 -15.74
CA HIS A 207 6.20 -2.46 -14.33
C HIS A 207 4.92 -2.95 -13.66
N GLU A 208 3.77 -2.68 -14.27
CA GLU A 208 2.47 -3.08 -13.72
C GLU A 208 2.31 -4.60 -13.66
N LEU A 209 2.70 -5.32 -14.71
CA LEU A 209 2.64 -6.78 -14.75
C LEU A 209 3.61 -7.43 -13.76
N ALA A 210 4.76 -6.82 -13.49
CA ALA A 210 5.73 -7.33 -12.51
C ALA A 210 5.14 -7.40 -11.09
N HIS A 211 4.12 -6.59 -10.77
CA HIS A 211 3.40 -6.72 -9.50
C HIS A 211 2.71 -8.09 -9.33
N GLY A 212 2.27 -8.71 -10.42
CA GLY A 212 1.75 -10.08 -10.41
C GLY A 212 2.80 -11.13 -10.07
N ARG A 213 4.09 -10.84 -10.30
CA ARG A 213 5.22 -11.72 -9.97
C ARG A 213 5.78 -11.49 -8.58
N ASN A 214 5.81 -10.23 -8.11
CA ASN A 214 6.59 -9.83 -6.94
C ASN A 214 6.04 -10.35 -5.59
N GLY A 215 4.85 -10.94 -5.58
CA GLY A 215 4.29 -11.58 -4.37
C GLY A 215 4.18 -10.60 -3.20
N ASP A 216 3.84 -9.35 -3.50
CA ASP A 216 3.59 -8.30 -2.53
C ASP A 216 2.35 -8.68 -1.72
N ALA A 217 2.54 -8.95 -0.42
CA ALA A 217 1.46 -9.41 0.44
C ALA A 217 0.37 -8.33 0.56
N ARG A 218 0.73 -7.05 0.52
CA ARG A 218 -0.21 -5.92 0.61
C ARG A 218 -1.12 -5.81 -0.61
N ARG A 219 -0.60 -6.16 -1.77
CA ARG A 219 -1.38 -6.29 -3.03
C ARG A 219 -2.11 -7.63 -3.11
N GLY A 220 -1.75 -8.59 -2.26
CA GLY A 220 -2.47 -9.83 -2.06
C GLY A 220 -3.85 -9.60 -1.45
N PHE A 221 -4.84 -10.37 -1.91
CA PHE A 221 -6.23 -10.20 -1.48
C PHE A 221 -6.42 -10.32 0.05
N PHE A 222 -5.79 -11.31 0.67
CA PHE A 222 -5.98 -11.62 2.09
C PHE A 222 -5.45 -10.49 2.99
N VAL A 223 -4.14 -10.22 2.93
CA VAL A 223 -3.52 -9.15 3.71
C VAL A 223 -4.07 -7.78 3.28
N GLY A 224 -4.11 -7.49 1.98
CA GLY A 224 -4.60 -6.20 1.47
C GLY A 224 -6.03 -5.84 1.87
N SER A 225 -6.96 -6.81 1.90
CA SER A 225 -8.32 -6.53 2.35
C SER A 225 -8.45 -6.41 3.87
N ALA A 226 -7.61 -7.10 4.65
CA ALA A 226 -7.49 -6.87 6.09
C ALA A 226 -6.98 -5.45 6.39
N VAL A 227 -5.91 -5.00 5.69
CA VAL A 227 -5.40 -3.62 5.80
C VAL A 227 -6.48 -2.60 5.48
N ARG A 228 -7.24 -2.83 4.39
CA ARG A 228 -8.33 -1.95 3.99
C ARG A 228 -9.43 -1.90 5.04
N GLY A 229 -9.85 -3.04 5.58
CA GLY A 229 -10.85 -3.10 6.64
C GLY A 229 -10.39 -2.34 7.90
N LEU A 230 -9.12 -2.49 8.26
CA LEU A 230 -8.52 -1.74 9.37
C LEU A 230 -8.46 -0.23 9.09
N GLY A 231 -8.17 0.17 7.85
CA GLY A 231 -8.19 1.57 7.40
C GLY A 231 -9.58 2.19 7.45
N GLU A 232 -10.61 1.45 7.07
CA GLU A 232 -12.02 1.87 7.16
C GLU A 232 -12.44 2.03 8.63
N LEU A 233 -12.07 1.08 9.50
CA LEU A 233 -12.28 1.20 10.95
C LEU A 233 -11.57 2.45 11.51
N TYR A 234 -10.30 2.65 11.14
CA TYR A 234 -9.54 3.82 11.55
C TYR A 234 -10.20 5.12 11.08
N GLY A 235 -10.71 5.17 9.85
CA GLY A 235 -11.42 6.32 9.31
C GLY A 235 -12.65 6.70 10.14
N VAL A 236 -13.41 5.72 10.61
CA VAL A 236 -14.61 5.95 11.46
C VAL A 236 -14.25 6.29 12.91
N VAL A 237 -13.18 5.71 13.44
CA VAL A 237 -12.77 5.87 14.85
C VAL A 237 -11.84 7.07 15.03
N ARG A 238 -11.31 7.66 13.97
CA ARG A 238 -10.41 8.82 14.08
C ARG A 238 -11.22 10.05 14.56
N PRO A 239 -10.84 10.69 15.67
CA PRO A 239 -11.49 11.91 16.10
C PRO A 239 -11.24 13.02 15.05
N GLU A 240 -12.31 13.59 14.50
CA GLU A 240 -12.23 14.80 13.69
C GLU A 240 -11.85 15.98 14.61
N GLY A 241 -10.74 16.65 14.31
CA GLY A 241 -10.12 17.65 15.19
C GLY A 241 -10.89 18.97 15.35
N ARG A 242 -12.20 19.02 15.07
CA ARG A 242 -13.04 20.20 15.33
C ARG A 242 -13.83 19.98 16.61
N ILE A 243 -13.22 20.40 17.72
CA ILE A 243 -13.90 20.56 19.00
C ILE A 243 -14.74 21.83 18.87
N ASP A 244 -16.06 21.67 18.76
CA ASP A 244 -17.00 22.78 18.88
C ASP A 244 -17.29 23.02 20.36
N TYR A 245 -17.00 24.23 20.86
CA TYR A 245 -16.93 24.51 22.30
C TYR A 245 -18.29 24.79 22.95
N ASP A 246 -19.37 24.90 22.16
CA ASP A 246 -20.69 25.34 22.63
C ASP A 246 -21.75 24.21 22.79
N SER A 247 -21.36 22.93 22.70
CA SER A 247 -22.31 21.82 22.84
C SER A 247 -22.56 21.39 24.30
N TYR A 248 -23.85 21.26 24.68
CA TYR A 248 -24.34 20.71 25.96
C TYR A 248 -23.82 19.29 26.28
N PHE A 249 -23.19 18.59 25.32
CA PHE A 249 -22.63 17.24 25.47
C PHE A 249 -21.09 17.20 25.57
N GLY A 250 -20.41 18.33 25.73
CA GLY A 250 -18.94 18.42 25.62
C GLY A 250 -18.12 17.45 26.51
N ILE A 251 -18.61 17.09 27.70
CA ILE A 251 -17.93 16.08 28.55
C ILE A 251 -18.08 14.67 27.96
N PHE A 252 -19.29 14.31 27.49
CA PHE A 252 -19.56 13.03 26.86
C PHE A 252 -18.77 12.89 25.56
N GLU A 253 -18.75 13.95 24.75
CA GLU A 253 -17.99 14.02 23.50
C GLU A 253 -16.47 13.90 23.74
N ARG A 254 -15.97 14.44 24.85
CA ARG A 254 -14.57 14.30 25.27
C ARG A 254 -14.23 12.86 25.71
N ILE A 255 -15.12 12.20 26.45
CA ILE A 255 -14.94 10.80 26.85
C ILE A 255 -14.96 9.89 25.61
N VAL A 256 -15.93 10.10 24.72
CA VAL A 256 -16.02 9.36 23.46
C VAL A 256 -14.78 9.59 22.60
N ASN A 257 -14.32 10.83 22.44
CA ASN A 257 -13.10 11.14 21.69
C ASN A 257 -11.83 10.54 22.31
N VAL A 258 -11.72 10.48 23.64
CA VAL A 258 -10.61 9.81 24.31
C VAL A 258 -10.66 8.29 24.11
N ILE A 259 -11.84 7.68 24.19
CA ILE A 259 -12.03 6.25 23.93
C ILE A 259 -11.70 5.93 22.47
N LEU A 260 -12.26 6.69 21.53
CA LEU A 260 -11.98 6.56 20.09
C LEU A 260 -10.50 6.77 19.79
N TYR A 261 -9.86 7.76 20.41
CA TYR A 261 -8.43 7.97 20.31
C TYR A 261 -7.64 6.73 20.79
N VAL A 262 -7.96 6.19 21.96
CA VAL A 262 -7.29 5.00 22.51
C VAL A 262 -7.54 3.76 21.65
N VAL A 263 -8.75 3.55 21.15
CA VAL A 263 -9.13 2.43 20.27
C VAL A 263 -8.49 2.55 18.88
N SER A 264 -8.28 3.78 18.39
CA SER A 264 -7.60 4.03 17.11
C SER A 264 -6.09 3.75 17.16
N ARG A 265 -5.45 3.80 18.35
CA ARG A 265 -3.99 3.66 18.50
C ARG A 265 -3.48 2.27 18.07
N PRO A 266 -4.06 1.14 18.50
CA PRO A 266 -3.68 -0.17 18.01
C PRO A 266 -3.83 -0.30 16.49
N ALA A 267 -4.94 0.20 15.92
CA ALA A 267 -5.17 0.18 14.48
C ALA A 267 -4.10 1.00 13.72
N MET A 268 -3.79 2.20 14.19
CA MET A 268 -2.75 3.05 13.62
C MET A 268 -1.35 2.43 13.76
N TRP A 269 -1.05 1.83 14.92
CA TRP A 269 0.22 1.12 15.13
C TRP A 269 0.35 -0.11 14.23
N LEU A 270 -0.71 -0.89 14.08
CA LEU A 270 -0.76 -2.02 13.14
C LEU A 270 -0.57 -1.56 11.70
N LEU A 271 -1.25 -0.48 11.27
CA LEU A 271 -1.06 0.10 9.95
C LEU A 271 0.37 0.61 9.73
N LEU A 272 0.99 1.25 10.74
CA LEU A 272 2.37 1.73 10.65
C LEU A 272 3.38 0.58 10.61
N VAL A 273 3.20 -0.44 11.46
CA VAL A 273 4.04 -1.64 11.47
C VAL A 273 3.93 -2.35 10.14
N GLU A 274 2.72 -2.50 9.60
CA GLU A 274 2.48 -3.12 8.32
C GLU A 274 3.07 -2.29 7.15
N LEU A 275 3.05 -0.96 7.24
CA LEU A 275 3.69 -0.07 6.26
C LEU A 275 5.23 -0.10 6.31
N HIS A 276 5.82 -0.51 7.43
CA HIS A 276 7.27 -0.71 7.56
C HIS A 276 7.71 -2.16 7.27
N LEU A 277 6.79 -3.13 7.33
CA LEU A 277 7.05 -4.55 7.08
C LEU A 277 6.86 -4.94 5.60
N LEU A 278 6.11 -4.16 4.82
CA LEU A 278 5.77 -4.39 3.41
C LEU A 278 6.42 -3.33 2.52
#